data_AF-A0A255U5L5-F1
#
_entry.id   AF-A0A255U5L5-F1
#
_cell.length_a   1.000
_cell.length_b   1.000
_cell.length_c   1.000
_cell.angle_alpha   90.00
_cell.angle_beta   90.00
_cell.angle_gamma   90.00
#
_symmetry.space_group_name_H-M   'P 1'
#
loop_
_entity.id
_entity.type
_entity.pdbx_description
1 polymer ?
#
loop_
_entity_poly.entity_id
_entity_poly.type
_entity_poly.pdbx_seq_one_letter_code
_entity_poly.pdbx_strand_id
1 'polypeptide(L)'
;MNMTTMMKKADRLMKTLCAAVVMVLAVTAASAADLDSWRAGTVVSAQEVTRYGVDRCFAIEQISDAVFARMCYSYMPNPHIARADLRYLRLLHRDAHDRIVLGEMVCHRRIAADLVAIFRQLYDAHYPIARMVLVDEYRADDETSMRANNTSCFCYRTVAGSRKVSAHAMGMAVDINPLYNPYVKRRANGRLFIQPANAEPYTHRELRFDYKIERGDLCHRLFLQHGFSWGGAWRSLKDYQHFEKSF
;
A
#
# COMPACT_ATOMS: atom_id res chain seq x y z
N MET A 1 37.22 -26.07 -65.24
CA MET A 1 36.56 -25.97 -63.92
C MET A 1 35.15 -25.45 -64.19
N ASN A 2 34.15 -26.32 -64.22
CA ASN A 2 32.86 -26.00 -64.84
C ASN A 2 31.90 -25.27 -63.90
N MET A 3 31.17 -24.31 -64.50
CA MET A 3 30.21 -23.37 -63.90
C MET A 3 29.15 -24.04 -62.99
N THR A 4 28.90 -25.32 -63.21
CA THR A 4 27.99 -26.18 -62.44
C THR A 4 28.45 -26.44 -61.00
N THR A 5 29.76 -26.32 -60.71
CA THR A 5 30.30 -26.54 -59.35
C THR A 5 30.30 -25.26 -58.51
N MET A 6 30.29 -24.07 -59.13
CA MET A 6 30.16 -22.79 -58.42
C MET A 6 28.72 -22.51 -57.97
N MET A 7 27.71 -22.90 -58.75
CA MET A 7 26.29 -22.71 -58.36
C MET A 7 25.88 -23.56 -57.16
N LYS A 8 26.49 -24.74 -56.93
CA LYS A 8 26.16 -25.59 -55.77
C LYS A 8 26.76 -25.09 -54.44
N LYS A 9 27.74 -24.17 -54.46
CA LYS A 9 28.23 -23.48 -53.25
C LYS A 9 27.42 -22.20 -52.94
N ALA A 10 26.89 -21.53 -53.97
CA ALA A 10 26.01 -20.36 -53.79
C ALA A 10 24.60 -20.76 -53.32
N ASP A 11 24.06 -21.91 -53.76
CA ASP A 11 22.75 -22.42 -53.33
C ASP A 11 22.73 -23.01 -51.90
N ARG A 12 23.91 -23.20 -51.30
CA ARG A 12 24.06 -23.68 -49.91
C ARG A 12 24.31 -22.55 -48.91
N LEU A 13 24.59 -21.33 -49.40
CA LEU A 13 24.66 -20.11 -48.58
C LEU A 13 23.35 -19.30 -48.63
N MET A 14 22.45 -19.59 -49.56
CA MET A 14 21.18 -18.86 -49.74
C MET A 14 19.93 -19.69 -49.37
N LYS A 15 20.11 -20.82 -48.69
CA LYS A 15 19.05 -21.67 -48.09
C LYS A 15 19.14 -21.82 -46.57
N THR A 16 19.96 -20.98 -45.93
CA THR A 16 19.90 -20.76 -44.47
C THR A 16 19.29 -19.40 -44.14
N LEU A 17 18.58 -18.81 -45.10
CA LEU A 17 17.79 -17.60 -44.99
C LEU A 17 16.30 -17.96 -44.85
N CYS A 18 15.92 -18.67 -43.78
CA CYS A 18 14.49 -18.88 -43.45
C CYS A 18 14.21 -18.93 -41.94
N ALA A 19 15.18 -18.64 -41.08
CA ALA A 19 14.92 -18.44 -39.66
C ALA A 19 14.87 -16.93 -39.37
N ALA A 20 13.98 -16.21 -40.07
CA ALA A 20 13.40 -15.02 -39.47
C ALA A 20 12.53 -15.52 -38.32
N VAL A 21 13.16 -15.78 -37.18
CA VAL A 21 12.49 -15.83 -35.89
C VAL A 21 12.03 -14.40 -35.66
N VAL A 22 10.90 -14.04 -36.27
CA VAL A 22 10.03 -13.03 -35.71
C VAL A 22 9.57 -13.66 -34.40
N MET A 23 10.38 -13.50 -33.37
CA MET A 23 9.91 -13.61 -32.00
C MET A 23 8.87 -12.51 -31.92
N VAL A 24 7.61 -12.87 -32.20
CA VAL A 24 6.48 -12.11 -31.72
C VAL A 24 6.62 -12.21 -30.20
N LEU A 25 7.33 -11.24 -29.64
CA LEU A 25 7.13 -10.83 -28.28
C LEU A 25 5.66 -10.42 -28.23
N ALA A 26 4.80 -11.40 -27.99
CA ALA A 26 3.55 -11.15 -27.34
C ALA A 26 3.94 -10.67 -25.94
N VAL A 27 4.37 -9.41 -25.87
CA VAL A 27 4.11 -8.59 -24.69
C VAL A 27 2.59 -8.61 -24.65
N THR A 28 2.04 -9.54 -23.88
CA THR A 28 0.68 -9.40 -23.41
C THR A 28 0.70 -8.10 -22.64
N ALA A 29 0.35 -7.00 -23.30
CA ALA A 29 -0.07 -5.81 -22.63
C ALA A 29 -1.12 -6.31 -21.65
N ALA A 30 -0.83 -6.21 -20.35
CA ALA A 30 -1.85 -6.42 -19.34
C ALA A 30 -3.08 -5.66 -19.83
N SER A 31 -4.21 -6.35 -19.98
CA SER A 31 -5.44 -5.72 -20.44
C SER A 31 -5.61 -4.46 -19.61
N ALA A 32 -5.80 -3.30 -20.27
CA ALA A 32 -5.94 -2.04 -19.58
C ALA A 32 -6.87 -2.25 -18.39
N ALA A 33 -6.35 -2.03 -17.18
CA ALA A 33 -7.13 -2.30 -15.99
C ALA A 33 -8.36 -1.42 -16.10
N ASP A 34 -9.54 -2.04 -16.17
CA ASP A 34 -10.77 -1.28 -16.11
C ASP A 34 -10.84 -0.68 -14.70
N LEU A 35 -10.43 0.59 -14.61
CA LEU A 35 -10.43 1.39 -13.39
C LEU A 35 -11.85 1.51 -12.81
N ASP A 36 -12.90 1.23 -13.59
CA ASP A 36 -14.27 1.14 -13.10
C ASP A 36 -14.46 -0.07 -12.15
N SER A 37 -13.69 -1.15 -12.30
CA SER A 37 -13.75 -2.33 -11.42
C SER A 37 -12.90 -2.22 -10.13
N TRP A 38 -12.10 -1.15 -10.01
CA TRP A 38 -11.16 -0.84 -8.93
C TRP A 38 -10.62 -2.05 -8.14
N ARG A 39 -9.50 -2.61 -8.60
CA ARG A 39 -8.82 -3.74 -7.93
C ARG A 39 -7.56 -3.25 -7.22
N ALA A 40 -7.63 -3.08 -5.90
CA ALA A 40 -6.48 -2.65 -5.12
C ALA A 40 -5.28 -3.61 -5.26
N GLY A 41 -4.07 -3.07 -5.26
CA GLY A 41 -2.82 -3.79 -5.57
C GLY A 41 -2.49 -3.87 -7.06
N THR A 42 -3.41 -3.49 -7.95
CA THR A 42 -3.14 -3.47 -9.40
C THR A 42 -2.22 -2.31 -9.77
N VAL A 43 -1.18 -2.58 -10.55
CA VAL A 43 -0.33 -1.55 -11.17
C VAL A 43 -1.01 -1.06 -12.44
N VAL A 44 -1.09 0.26 -12.60
CA VAL A 44 -1.69 0.93 -13.77
C VAL A 44 -0.71 1.94 -14.38
N SER A 45 -0.90 2.26 -15.65
CA SER A 45 -0.12 3.27 -16.37
C SER A 45 -0.65 4.69 -16.13
N ALA A 46 0.23 5.68 -16.31
CA ALA A 46 -0.16 7.09 -16.26
C ALA A 46 -1.20 7.44 -17.35
N GLN A 47 -1.19 6.74 -18.49
CA GLN A 47 -2.17 6.95 -19.56
C GLN A 47 -3.56 6.50 -19.16
N GLU A 48 -3.68 5.34 -18.51
CA GLU A 48 -4.96 4.84 -17.96
C GLU A 48 -5.50 5.80 -16.89
N VAL A 49 -4.64 6.24 -15.97
CA VAL A 49 -5.02 7.23 -14.93
C VAL A 49 -5.47 8.54 -15.55
N THR A 50 -4.75 9.05 -16.55
CA THR A 50 -5.13 10.29 -17.25
C THR A 50 -6.48 10.15 -17.95
N ARG A 51 -6.70 9.02 -18.63
CA ARG A 51 -7.95 8.74 -19.35
C ARG A 51 -9.14 8.63 -18.40
N TYR A 52 -8.95 7.99 -17.25
CA TYR A 52 -9.99 7.85 -16.24
C TYR A 52 -10.26 9.15 -15.49
N GLY A 53 -9.22 9.98 -15.31
CA GLY A 53 -9.23 11.23 -14.57
C GLY A 53 -8.67 11.03 -13.16
N VAL A 54 -7.50 11.60 -12.88
CA VAL A 54 -6.76 11.39 -11.61
C VAL A 54 -7.62 11.69 -10.37
N ASP A 55 -8.45 12.72 -10.40
CA ASP A 55 -9.29 13.10 -9.26
C ASP A 55 -10.34 12.02 -8.92
N ARG A 56 -10.81 11.27 -9.93
CA ARG A 56 -11.73 10.14 -9.72
C ARG A 56 -11.06 8.95 -9.04
N CYS A 57 -9.73 8.91 -9.00
CA CYS A 57 -8.97 7.87 -8.30
C CYS A 57 -8.73 8.20 -6.82
N PHE A 58 -9.21 9.35 -6.34
CA PHE A 58 -9.15 9.81 -4.96
C PHE A 58 -10.58 10.07 -4.46
N ALA A 59 -11.31 8.99 -4.16
CA ALA A 59 -12.74 9.04 -3.89
C ALA A 59 -13.09 8.60 -2.47
N ILE A 60 -14.17 9.17 -1.93
CA ILE A 60 -14.78 8.80 -0.65
C ILE A 60 -16.16 8.24 -0.92
N GLU A 61 -16.41 7.02 -0.46
CA GLU A 61 -17.66 6.31 -0.69
C GLU A 61 -18.25 5.78 0.61
N GLN A 62 -19.57 5.62 0.65
CA GLN A 62 -20.19 4.79 1.67
C GLN A 62 -19.73 3.35 1.49
N ILE A 63 -19.62 2.60 2.59
CA ILE A 63 -19.33 1.16 2.52
C ILE A 63 -20.49 0.47 1.78
N SER A 64 -20.27 0.01 0.55
CA SER A 64 -21.24 -0.78 -0.21
C SER A 64 -21.37 -2.20 0.35
N ASP A 65 -22.41 -2.95 -0.04
CA ASP A 65 -22.59 -4.33 0.42
C ASP A 65 -21.44 -5.23 -0.04
N ALA A 66 -20.93 -5.00 -1.26
CA ALA A 66 -19.77 -5.72 -1.79
C ALA A 66 -18.49 -5.45 -0.98
N VAL A 67 -18.23 -4.19 -0.60
CA VAL A 67 -17.09 -3.86 0.27
C VAL A 67 -17.30 -4.45 1.67
N PHE A 68 -18.50 -4.33 2.23
CA PHE A 68 -18.79 -4.85 3.56
C PHE A 68 -18.65 -6.37 3.64
N ALA A 69 -19.03 -7.11 2.58
CA ALA A 69 -18.84 -8.55 2.50
C ALA A 69 -17.36 -8.96 2.53
N ARG A 70 -16.44 -8.10 2.07
CA ARG A 70 -14.99 -8.32 2.17
C ARG A 70 -14.45 -8.02 3.57
N MET A 71 -15.12 -7.20 4.37
CA MET A 71 -14.70 -6.78 5.71
C MET A 71 -15.01 -7.81 6.81
N CYS A 72 -15.04 -9.09 6.48
CA CYS A 72 -15.54 -10.15 7.36
C CYS A 72 -14.60 -10.50 8.53
N TYR A 73 -13.35 -10.06 8.49
CA TYR A 73 -12.38 -10.23 9.57
C TYR A 73 -12.11 -8.92 10.32
N SER A 74 -12.06 -7.80 9.60
CA SER A 74 -11.76 -6.49 10.19
C SER A 74 -12.97 -5.84 10.86
N TYR A 75 -14.20 -6.21 10.47
CA TYR A 75 -15.44 -5.71 11.07
C TYR A 75 -16.18 -6.83 11.80
N MET A 76 -15.97 -6.93 13.11
CA MET A 76 -16.69 -7.87 13.97
C MET A 76 -17.89 -7.18 14.66
N PRO A 77 -18.95 -7.92 15.03
CA PRO A 77 -20.05 -7.38 15.82
C PRO A 77 -19.54 -6.66 17.06
N ASN A 78 -19.93 -5.40 17.22
CA ASN A 78 -19.42 -4.56 18.29
C ASN A 78 -20.37 -3.40 18.63
N PRO A 79 -20.27 -2.83 19.85
CA PRO A 79 -21.14 -1.71 20.26
C PRO A 79 -20.54 -0.32 19.99
N HIS A 80 -19.33 -0.22 19.44
CA HIS A 80 -18.58 1.05 19.39
C HIS A 80 -18.63 1.76 18.05
N ILE A 81 -18.74 1.01 16.94
CA ILE A 81 -18.70 1.57 15.60
C ILE A 81 -19.66 0.88 14.64
N ALA A 82 -20.49 1.66 13.96
CA ALA A 82 -21.40 1.17 12.94
C ALA A 82 -20.77 1.25 11.54
N ARG A 83 -21.22 0.39 10.61
CA ARG A 83 -20.87 0.50 9.18
C ARG A 83 -21.13 1.91 8.62
N ALA A 84 -22.18 2.59 9.08
CA ALA A 84 -22.53 3.95 8.65
C ALA A 84 -21.50 5.03 9.06
N ASP A 85 -20.69 4.75 10.08
CA ASP A 85 -19.62 5.64 10.52
C ASP A 85 -18.36 5.51 9.66
N LEU A 86 -18.26 4.45 8.86
CA LEU A 86 -17.09 4.16 8.04
C LEU A 86 -17.26 4.65 6.59
N ARG A 87 -16.15 4.91 5.93
CA ARG A 87 -16.04 5.24 4.51
C ARG A 87 -15.01 4.36 3.83
N TYR A 88 -15.31 3.96 2.61
CA TYR A 88 -14.38 3.30 1.71
C TYR A 88 -13.68 4.38 0.89
N LEU A 89 -12.35 4.32 0.86
CA LEU A 89 -11.51 5.22 0.09
C LEU A 89 -10.90 4.46 -1.08
N ARG A 90 -10.99 5.06 -2.27
CA ARG A 90 -10.16 4.71 -3.42
C ARG A 90 -9.03 5.71 -3.50
N LEU A 91 -7.78 5.24 -3.53
CA LEU A 91 -6.59 6.07 -3.46
C LEU A 91 -5.53 5.54 -4.43
N LEU A 92 -4.88 6.41 -5.21
CA LEU A 92 -3.63 6.01 -5.87
C LEU A 92 -2.46 6.15 -4.90
N HIS A 93 -1.46 5.31 -5.11
CA HIS A 93 -0.15 5.46 -4.50
C HIS A 93 0.97 5.10 -5.47
N ARG A 94 2.20 5.44 -5.11
CA ARG A 94 3.41 5.08 -5.86
C ARG A 94 4.29 4.20 -4.99
N ASP A 95 4.83 3.12 -5.54
CA ASP A 95 5.80 2.30 -4.82
C ASP A 95 7.25 2.84 -4.97
N ALA A 96 8.24 2.17 -4.37
CA ALA A 96 9.64 2.61 -4.48
C ALA A 96 10.21 2.56 -5.92
N HIS A 97 9.52 1.92 -6.87
CA HIS A 97 9.88 1.91 -8.29
C HIS A 97 9.07 2.95 -9.09
N ASP A 98 8.37 3.85 -8.40
CA ASP A 98 7.50 4.88 -8.96
C ASP A 98 6.34 4.34 -9.82
N ARG A 99 5.94 3.09 -9.62
CA ARG A 99 4.79 2.50 -10.30
C ARG A 99 3.50 3.01 -9.67
N ILE A 100 2.51 3.38 -10.48
CA ILE A 100 1.20 3.80 -9.98
C ILE A 100 0.39 2.57 -9.61
N VAL A 101 -0.08 2.50 -8.37
CA VAL A 101 -0.80 1.35 -7.83
C VAL A 101 -2.15 1.80 -7.29
N LEU A 102 -3.19 1.02 -7.59
CA LEU A 102 -4.52 1.21 -7.02
C LEU A 102 -4.49 0.80 -5.54
N GLY A 103 -4.92 1.68 -4.66
CA GLY A 103 -5.04 1.44 -3.23
C GLY A 103 -6.49 1.52 -2.75
N GLU A 104 -6.73 0.95 -1.58
CA GLU A 104 -8.01 1.06 -0.90
C GLU A 104 -7.83 1.19 0.61
N MET A 105 -8.75 1.89 1.27
CA MET A 105 -8.70 2.05 2.72
C MET A 105 -10.10 2.22 3.28
N VAL A 106 -10.38 1.60 4.44
CA VAL A 106 -11.57 1.91 5.23
C VAL A 106 -11.16 2.75 6.42
N CYS A 107 -11.86 3.86 6.64
CA CYS A 107 -11.63 4.78 7.75
C CYS A 107 -12.94 5.35 8.30
N HIS A 108 -12.89 6.07 9.41
CA HIS A 108 -14.04 6.80 9.92
C HIS A 108 -14.35 8.02 9.04
N ARG A 109 -15.64 8.31 8.84
CA ARG A 109 -16.12 9.45 8.04
C ARG A 109 -15.55 10.81 8.45
N ARG A 110 -15.15 10.96 9.72
CA ARG A 110 -14.56 12.20 10.26
C ARG A 110 -13.15 12.49 9.73
N ILE A 111 -12.40 11.47 9.32
CA ILE A 111 -11.03 11.65 8.80
C ILE A 111 -10.90 11.32 7.31
N ALA A 112 -11.99 10.89 6.66
CA ALA A 112 -11.97 10.49 5.25
C ALA A 112 -11.43 11.59 4.31
N ALA A 113 -11.88 12.83 4.50
CA ALA A 113 -11.42 13.96 3.69
C ALA A 113 -9.94 14.30 3.95
N ASP A 114 -9.50 14.24 5.21
CA ASP A 114 -8.10 14.44 5.59
C ASP A 114 -7.21 13.39 4.91
N LEU A 115 -7.59 12.11 4.98
CA LEU A 115 -6.81 11.02 4.39
C LEU A 115 -6.73 11.13 2.87
N VAL A 116 -7.83 11.45 2.18
CA VAL A 116 -7.79 11.70 0.73
C VAL A 116 -6.84 12.84 0.38
N ALA A 117 -6.88 13.95 1.12
CA ALA A 117 -5.98 15.09 0.88
C ALA A 117 -4.51 14.74 1.15
N ILE A 118 -4.22 13.99 2.22
CA ILE A 118 -2.87 13.53 2.54
C ILE A 118 -2.35 12.59 1.45
N PHE A 119 -3.08 11.53 1.13
CA PHE A 119 -2.64 10.54 0.15
C PHE A 119 -2.53 11.12 -1.26
N ARG A 120 -3.36 12.09 -1.62
CA ARG A 120 -3.19 12.82 -2.88
C ARG A 120 -1.86 13.57 -2.93
N GLN A 121 -1.52 14.32 -1.88
CA GLN A 121 -0.25 15.04 -1.82
C GLN A 121 0.95 14.09 -1.77
N LEU A 122 0.85 12.94 -1.09
CA LEU A 122 1.88 11.91 -1.11
C LEU A 122 2.08 11.33 -2.52
N TYR A 123 0.98 11.03 -3.21
CA TYR A 123 1.01 10.53 -4.59
C TYR A 123 1.63 11.54 -5.56
N ASP A 124 1.21 12.81 -5.50
CA ASP A 124 1.71 13.88 -6.37
C ASP A 124 3.21 14.17 -6.11
N ALA A 125 3.67 13.93 -4.88
CA ALA A 125 5.08 14.08 -4.49
C ALA A 125 5.92 12.82 -4.70
N HIS A 126 5.37 11.76 -5.33
CA HIS A 126 6.06 10.48 -5.52
C HIS A 126 6.57 9.86 -4.20
N TYR A 127 5.87 10.10 -3.08
CA TYR A 127 6.22 9.52 -1.79
C TYR A 127 5.92 8.01 -1.81
N PRO A 128 6.91 7.14 -1.49
CA PRO A 128 6.75 5.71 -1.67
C PRO A 128 5.84 5.09 -0.60
N ILE A 129 4.81 4.40 -1.05
CA ILE A 129 3.93 3.53 -0.25
C ILE A 129 4.00 2.15 -0.92
N ALA A 130 4.31 1.11 -0.17
CA ALA A 130 4.55 -0.20 -0.79
C ALA A 130 3.26 -0.91 -1.20
N ARG A 131 2.21 -0.76 -0.39
CA ARG A 131 0.93 -1.45 -0.55
C ARG A 131 -0.15 -0.75 0.25
N MET A 132 -1.38 -0.81 -0.26
CA MET A 132 -2.57 -0.30 0.42
C MET A 132 -3.79 -1.13 0.02
N VAL A 133 -4.02 -2.22 0.75
CA VAL A 133 -5.19 -3.11 0.60
C VAL A 133 -5.89 -3.28 1.94
N LEU A 134 -7.16 -3.71 1.93
CA LEU A 134 -7.86 -3.98 3.20
C LEU A 134 -7.12 -5.06 4.00
N VAL A 135 -7.12 -4.91 5.32
CA VAL A 135 -6.47 -5.87 6.23
C VAL A 135 -7.13 -7.26 6.18
N ASP A 136 -8.36 -7.35 5.67
CA ASP A 136 -9.08 -8.60 5.42
C ASP A 136 -8.38 -9.52 4.41
N GLU A 137 -7.57 -8.97 3.51
CA GLU A 137 -6.71 -9.79 2.62
C GLU A 137 -5.68 -10.61 3.41
N TYR A 138 -5.44 -10.25 4.68
CA TYR A 138 -4.62 -10.99 5.65
C TYR A 138 -5.46 -11.55 6.81
N ARG A 139 -6.79 -11.65 6.63
CA ARG A 139 -7.72 -12.15 7.64
C ARG A 139 -7.67 -11.35 8.96
N ALA A 140 -7.41 -10.05 8.86
CA ALA A 140 -7.19 -9.16 10.01
C ALA A 140 -6.03 -9.58 10.94
N ASP A 141 -5.05 -10.35 10.43
CA ASP A 141 -3.81 -10.64 11.14
C ASP A 141 -2.82 -9.48 10.97
N ASP A 142 -2.65 -8.69 12.04
CA ASP A 142 -1.77 -7.52 12.06
C ASP A 142 -0.33 -7.89 11.66
N GLU A 143 0.25 -8.96 12.22
CA GLU A 143 1.64 -9.35 11.95
C GLU A 143 1.88 -9.66 10.46
N THR A 144 0.98 -10.42 9.82
CA THR A 144 1.07 -10.77 8.39
C THR A 144 0.89 -9.53 7.51
N SER A 145 -0.08 -8.67 7.82
CA SER A 145 -0.31 -7.39 7.11
C SER A 145 0.91 -6.47 7.21
N MET A 146 1.47 -6.34 8.42
CA MET A 146 2.64 -5.51 8.68
C MET A 146 3.90 -6.05 7.98
N ARG A 147 4.12 -7.37 7.97
CA ARG A 147 5.19 -8.02 7.21
C ARG A 147 5.10 -7.79 5.71
N ALA A 148 3.88 -7.72 5.17
CA ALA A 148 3.61 -7.39 3.77
C ALA A 148 3.76 -5.88 3.47
N ASN A 149 4.16 -5.09 4.47
CA ASN A 149 4.30 -3.63 4.40
C ASN A 149 3.01 -2.91 3.99
N ASN A 150 1.86 -3.45 4.41
CA ASN A 150 0.55 -2.95 4.03
C ASN A 150 0.17 -1.70 4.84
N THR A 151 -0.05 -0.58 4.15
CA THR A 151 -0.62 0.62 4.74
C THR A 151 -2.12 0.45 4.94
N SER A 152 -2.62 0.62 6.17
CA SER A 152 -4.02 0.32 6.51
C SER A 152 -4.56 1.22 7.64
N CYS A 153 -5.88 1.25 7.81
CA CYS A 153 -6.56 2.12 8.78
C CYS A 153 -7.52 1.35 9.69
N PHE A 154 -8.64 0.86 9.18
CA PHE A 154 -9.64 0.19 10.01
C PHE A 154 -9.34 -1.28 10.27
N CYS A 155 -9.37 -1.67 11.55
CA CYS A 155 -9.39 -3.05 12.02
C CYS A 155 -9.99 -3.09 13.43
N TYR A 156 -11.17 -3.69 13.60
CA TYR A 156 -11.84 -3.74 14.89
C TYR A 156 -11.14 -4.72 15.85
N ARG A 157 -10.37 -4.17 16.78
CA ARG A 157 -9.62 -4.90 17.81
C ARG A 157 -9.41 -4.06 19.07
N THR A 158 -9.04 -4.71 20.17
CA THR A 158 -8.48 -4.01 21.32
C THR A 158 -6.98 -3.76 21.13
N VAL A 159 -6.44 -2.80 21.87
CA VAL A 159 -4.98 -2.62 21.97
C VAL A 159 -4.39 -3.88 22.60
N ALA A 160 -3.32 -4.42 22.01
CA ALA A 160 -2.68 -5.66 22.44
C ALA A 160 -2.37 -5.67 23.94
N GLY A 161 -2.82 -6.71 24.64
CA GLY A 161 -2.64 -6.84 26.10
C GLY A 161 -3.51 -5.92 26.94
N SER A 162 -4.55 -5.29 26.37
CA SER A 162 -5.49 -4.44 27.11
C SER A 162 -6.95 -4.66 26.69
N ARG A 163 -7.88 -4.10 27.47
CA ARG A 163 -9.32 -4.03 27.14
C ARG A 163 -9.72 -2.73 26.42
N LYS A 164 -8.79 -1.81 26.22
CA LYS A 164 -9.03 -0.53 25.52
C LYS A 164 -9.25 -0.80 24.04
N VAL A 165 -10.32 -0.24 23.48
CA VAL A 165 -10.59 -0.24 22.04
C VAL A 165 -9.46 0.51 21.32
N SER A 166 -8.93 -0.06 20.25
CA SER A 166 -7.87 0.56 19.45
C SER A 166 -8.39 1.76 18.66
N ALA A 167 -7.53 2.74 18.37
CA ALA A 167 -7.89 3.81 17.43
C ALA A 167 -8.17 3.27 16.02
N HIS A 168 -7.48 2.19 15.61
CA HIS A 168 -7.81 1.45 14.37
C HIS A 168 -9.22 0.87 14.39
N ALA A 169 -9.70 0.43 15.56
CA ALA A 169 -11.05 -0.12 15.71
C ALA A 169 -12.13 0.93 15.57
N MET A 170 -11.78 2.20 15.75
CA MET A 170 -12.67 3.34 15.49
C MET A 170 -12.48 3.92 14.08
N GLY A 171 -11.56 3.37 13.27
CA GLY A 171 -11.20 3.93 11.97
C GLY A 171 -10.51 5.29 12.07
N MET A 172 -9.84 5.57 13.20
CA MET A 172 -9.27 6.87 13.55
C MET A 172 -7.73 6.89 13.53
N ALA A 173 -7.11 5.76 13.18
CA ALA A 173 -5.66 5.62 13.06
C ALA A 173 -5.27 5.01 11.72
N VAL A 174 -4.07 5.35 11.25
CA VAL A 174 -3.49 4.83 10.01
C VAL A 174 -2.06 4.41 10.30
N ASP A 175 -1.70 3.21 9.85
CA ASP A 175 -0.33 2.71 9.87
C ASP A 175 0.26 2.80 8.46
N ILE A 176 1.41 3.47 8.30
CA ILE A 176 2.09 3.69 7.01
C ILE A 176 3.34 2.83 6.91
N ASN A 177 3.44 2.02 5.85
CA ASN A 177 4.58 1.14 5.57
C ASN A 177 5.12 0.42 6.84
N PRO A 178 4.32 -0.43 7.50
CA PRO A 178 4.67 -1.03 8.79
C PRO A 178 6.01 -1.77 8.89
N LEU A 179 6.45 -2.42 7.82
CA LEU A 179 7.70 -3.19 7.83
C LEU A 179 8.90 -2.28 8.09
N TYR A 180 8.91 -1.11 7.44
CA TYR A 180 10.01 -0.15 7.54
C TYR A 180 9.81 0.88 8.66
N ASN A 181 8.63 0.90 9.26
CA ASN A 181 8.27 1.80 10.35
C ASN A 181 7.73 1.02 11.57
N PRO A 182 8.55 0.15 12.17
CA PRO A 182 8.07 -0.80 13.16
C PRO A 182 7.56 -0.15 14.44
N TYR A 183 6.71 -0.89 15.13
CA TYR A 183 6.50 -0.74 16.56
C TYR A 183 7.72 -1.30 17.32
N VAL A 184 8.27 -0.51 18.25
CA VAL A 184 9.42 -0.86 19.08
C VAL A 184 9.12 -0.50 20.54
N LYS A 185 9.13 -1.52 21.41
CA LYS A 185 8.95 -1.38 22.86
C LYS A 185 10.07 -2.06 23.61
N ARG A 186 10.70 -1.35 24.54
CA ARG A 186 11.62 -1.96 25.51
C ARG A 186 10.83 -2.67 26.60
N ARG A 187 11.05 -3.98 26.79
CA ARG A 187 10.46 -4.77 27.88
C ARG A 187 11.24 -4.56 29.19
N ALA A 188 10.62 -4.93 30.31
CA ALA A 188 11.22 -4.81 31.64
C ALA A 188 12.57 -5.56 31.78
N ASN A 189 12.75 -6.65 31.02
CA ASN A 189 14.00 -7.42 30.99
C ASN A 189 15.07 -6.83 30.03
N GLY A 190 14.89 -5.61 29.55
CA GLY A 190 15.82 -4.92 28.65
C GLY A 190 15.72 -5.30 27.17
N ARG A 191 15.08 -6.44 26.83
CA ARG A 191 14.89 -6.88 25.43
C ARG A 191 13.91 -5.98 24.69
N LEU A 192 14.17 -5.78 23.40
CA LEU A 192 13.22 -5.12 22.51
C LEU A 192 12.12 -6.09 22.08
N PHE A 193 10.90 -5.59 22.04
CA PHE A 193 9.78 -6.18 21.33
C PHE A 193 9.54 -5.34 20.09
N ILE A 194 9.59 -5.99 18.93
CA ILE A 194 9.53 -5.36 17.63
C ILE A 194 8.37 -5.99 16.87
N GLN A 195 7.52 -5.17 16.27
CA GLN A 195 6.48 -5.62 15.34
C GLN A 195 6.55 -4.79 14.05
N PRO A 196 6.55 -5.42 12.86
CA PRO A 196 6.52 -6.88 12.68
C PRO A 196 7.86 -7.50 13.09
N ALA A 197 7.88 -8.79 13.44
CA ALA A 197 9.08 -9.39 14.04
C ALA A 197 10.29 -9.48 13.08
N ASN A 198 10.08 -9.31 11.77
CA ASN A 198 11.14 -9.21 10.76
C ASN A 198 11.64 -7.78 10.53
N ALA A 199 11.17 -6.79 11.29
CA ALA A 199 11.55 -5.39 11.12
C ALA A 199 12.75 -4.93 11.97
N GLU A 200 13.46 -5.86 12.61
CA GLU A 200 14.64 -5.55 13.42
C GLU A 200 15.68 -4.66 12.69
N PRO A 201 16.02 -4.90 11.41
CA PRO A 201 16.94 -4.02 10.68
C PRO A 201 16.48 -2.55 10.59
N TYR A 202 15.17 -2.30 10.63
CA TYR A 202 14.57 -0.96 10.47
C TYR A 202 14.37 -0.22 11.80
N THR A 203 14.80 -0.83 12.92
CA THR A 203 14.85 -0.17 14.23
C THR A 203 16.06 0.77 14.38
N HIS A 204 17.09 0.56 13.56
CA HIS A 204 18.27 1.41 13.43
C HIS A 204 17.93 2.65 12.60
N ARG A 205 17.29 3.63 13.25
CA ARG A 205 16.76 4.85 12.59
C ARG A 205 17.85 5.82 12.13
N GLU A 206 19.13 5.55 12.34
CA GLU A 206 20.26 6.27 11.76
C GLU A 206 20.57 5.83 10.32
N LEU A 207 20.14 4.62 9.94
CA LEU A 207 20.37 4.08 8.60
C LEU A 207 19.41 4.70 7.57
N ARG A 208 19.85 4.70 6.31
CA ARG A 208 19.02 5.10 5.17
C ARG A 208 18.41 3.86 4.52
N PHE A 209 17.10 3.89 4.33
CA PHE A 209 16.31 2.87 3.64
C PHE A 209 15.01 3.50 3.15
N ASP A 210 14.42 2.92 2.10
CA ASP A 210 13.16 3.39 1.53
C ASP A 210 11.99 3.24 2.51
N TYR A 211 10.88 3.92 2.23
CA TYR A 211 9.63 3.87 2.99
C TYR A 211 9.69 4.41 4.44
N LYS A 212 10.87 4.85 4.89
CA LYS A 212 11.09 5.34 6.25
C LYS A 212 10.36 6.65 6.50
N ILE A 213 9.61 6.70 7.61
CA ILE A 213 9.04 7.93 8.16
C ILE A 213 10.03 8.59 9.13
N GLU A 214 10.46 9.80 8.81
CA GLU A 214 11.32 10.60 9.69
C GLU A 214 10.61 11.86 10.19
N ARG A 215 11.02 12.34 11.36
CA ARG A 215 10.53 13.61 11.87
C ARG A 215 10.86 14.71 10.87
N GLY A 216 9.83 15.40 10.39
CA GLY A 216 9.96 16.49 9.44
C GLY A 216 9.89 16.07 7.97
N ASP A 217 9.82 14.77 7.68
CA ASP A 217 9.56 14.30 6.32
C ASP A 217 8.15 14.68 5.84
N LEU A 218 7.87 14.45 4.56
CA LEU A 218 6.60 14.84 3.96
C LEU A 218 5.40 14.16 4.64
N CYS A 219 5.44 12.83 4.81
CA CYS A 219 4.34 12.07 5.41
C CYS A 219 4.04 12.56 6.83
N HIS A 220 5.08 12.65 7.67
CA HIS A 220 4.98 13.20 9.01
C HIS A 220 4.37 14.60 9.01
N ARG A 221 4.85 15.53 8.17
CA ARG A 221 4.32 16.90 8.14
C ARG A 221 2.86 16.94 7.72
N LEU A 222 2.46 16.20 6.68
CA LEU A 222 1.09 16.19 6.19
C LEU A 222 0.11 15.67 7.25
N PHE A 223 0.41 14.53 7.87
CA PHE A 223 -0.44 14.01 8.95
C PHE A 223 -0.56 15.00 10.11
N LEU A 224 0.54 15.62 10.55
CA LEU A 224 0.51 16.62 11.62
C LEU A 224 -0.28 17.88 11.25
N GLN A 225 -0.17 18.36 10.00
CA GLN A 225 -0.93 19.50 9.50
C GLN A 225 -2.45 19.25 9.52
N HIS A 226 -2.86 18.01 9.29
CA HIS A 226 -4.24 17.57 9.42
C HIS A 226 -4.65 17.20 10.87
N GLY A 227 -3.80 17.48 11.86
CA GLY A 227 -4.10 17.31 13.27
C GLY A 227 -3.96 15.89 13.81
N PHE A 228 -3.28 14.99 13.09
CA PHE A 228 -2.91 13.68 13.63
C PHE A 228 -1.70 13.81 14.56
N SER A 229 -1.69 12.95 15.58
CA SER A 229 -0.49 12.68 16.37
C SER A 229 0.28 11.51 15.75
N TRP A 230 1.59 11.45 15.99
CA TRP A 230 2.46 10.41 15.46
C TRP A 230 3.08 9.55 16.56
N GLY A 231 2.93 8.23 16.46
CA GLY A 231 3.42 7.25 17.42
C GLY A 231 4.95 7.19 17.53
N GLY A 232 5.69 7.61 16.50
CA GLY A 232 7.14 7.77 16.56
C GLY A 232 7.61 8.84 17.56
N ALA A 233 6.72 9.78 17.93
CA ALA A 233 7.01 10.82 18.91
C ALA A 233 6.76 10.40 20.37
N TRP A 234 6.10 9.27 20.62
CA TRP A 234 5.81 8.79 21.97
C TRP A 234 7.06 8.46 22.79
N ARG A 235 6.98 8.55 24.12
CA ARG A 235 8.18 8.48 25.01
C ARG A 235 8.68 7.06 25.27
N SER A 236 7.80 6.14 25.61
CA SER A 236 8.15 4.80 26.15
C SER A 236 7.94 3.65 25.16
N LEU A 237 7.06 3.83 24.19
CA LEU A 237 6.86 2.94 23.05
C LEU A 237 6.98 3.77 21.78
N LYS A 238 7.73 3.29 20.79
CA LYS A 238 7.87 3.95 19.50
C LYS A 238 7.01 3.19 18.51
N ASP A 239 6.03 3.85 17.92
CA ASP A 239 5.19 3.24 16.88
C ASP A 239 5.35 4.06 15.60
N TYR A 240 6.40 3.77 14.82
CA TYR A 240 6.82 4.67 13.73
C TYR A 240 5.83 4.70 12.57
N GLN A 241 5.06 3.63 12.38
CA GLN A 241 4.00 3.52 11.37
C GLN A 241 2.78 4.37 11.72
N HIS A 242 2.54 4.62 13.01
CA HIS A 242 1.22 4.92 13.52
C HIS A 242 0.91 6.41 13.57
N PHE A 243 -0.20 6.80 12.97
CA PHE A 243 -0.80 8.11 13.11
C PHE A 243 -2.23 7.98 13.63
N GLU A 244 -2.62 8.74 14.64
CA GLU A 244 -3.98 8.73 15.18
C GLU A 244 -4.51 10.13 15.46
N LYS A 245 -5.83 10.28 15.33
CA LYS A 245 -6.55 11.53 15.62
C LYS A 245 -7.62 11.28 16.67
N SER A 246 -7.55 12.04 17.77
CA SER A 246 -8.53 12.01 18.86
C SER A 246 -9.65 13.03 18.58
N PHE A 247 -10.88 12.68 18.97
CA PHE A 247 -12.05 13.57 18.94
C PHE A 247 -12.79 13.49 20.26
#